data_AF-A0A3N1J390-F1
#
_entry.id   AF-A0A3N1J390-F1
#
_cell.length_a   1.000
_cell.length_b   1.000
_cell.length_c   1.000
_cell.angle_alpha   90.00
_cell.angle_beta   90.00
_cell.angle_gamma   90.00
#
_symmetry.space_group_name_H-M   'P 1'
#
loop_
_entity.id
_entity.type
_entity.pdbx_description
1 polymer ?
#
loop_
_entity_poly.entity_id
_entity_poly.type
_entity_poly.pdbx_seq_one_letter_code
_entity_poly.pdbx_strand_id
1 'polypeptide(L)' 'MTLKTKLFQGWFTGATLFTCGALGDNVGWRYFDGSRIPWLVCMALAIAIVWWGYGVINALSASSDRPQNRDASE' A
#
# COMPACT_ATOMS: atom_id res chain seq x y z
N MET A 1 -17.36 -0.87 -4.22
CA MET A 1 -16.33 -1.53 -3.38
C MET A 1 -16.97 -2.16 -2.17
N THR A 2 -16.74 -3.45 -1.91
CA THR A 2 -17.31 -4.14 -0.75
C THR A 2 -16.53 -3.80 0.53
N LEU A 3 -17.20 -3.88 1.69
CA LEU A 3 -16.61 -3.61 3.01
C LEU A 3 -15.33 -4.44 3.27
N LYS A 4 -15.32 -5.68 2.76
CA LYS A 4 -14.19 -6.62 2.84
C LYS A 4 -12.93 -6.07 2.17
N THR A 5 -13.05 -5.48 0.99
CA THR A 5 -11.93 -4.89 0.25
C THR A 5 -11.35 -3.67 0.96
N LYS A 6 -12.21 -2.84 1.56
CA LYS A 6 -11.79 -1.68 2.36
C LYS A 6 -11.04 -2.10 3.63
N LEU A 7 -11.47 -3.19 4.28
CA LEU A 7 -10.78 -3.76 5.44
C LEU A 7 -9.37 -4.25 5.08
N PHE A 8 -9.26 -5.00 3.98
CA PHE A 8 -7.96 -5.50 3.50
C PHE A 8 -7.01 -4.37 3.09
N GLN A 9 -7.53 -3.34 2.44
CA GLN A 9 -6.75 -2.15 2.07
C GLN A 9 -6.25 -1.39 3.30
N GLY A 10 -7.10 -1.19 4.31
CA GLY A 10 -6.72 -0.56 5.57
C GLY A 10 -5.66 -1.37 6.33
N TRP A 11 -5.85 -2.69 6.41
CA TRP A 11 -4.89 -3.60 7.02
C TRP A 11 -3.53 -3.59 6.31
N PHE A 12 -3.53 -3.68 4.98
CA PHE A 12 -2.32 -3.65 4.17
C PHE A 12 -1.56 -2.33 4.32
N THR A 13 -2.28 -1.20 4.35
CA THR A 13 -1.70 0.12 4.57
C THR A 13 -1.07 0.21 5.96
N GLY A 14 -1.77 -0.26 7.00
CA GLY A 14 -1.26 -0.29 8.36
C GLY A 14 -0.01 -1.16 8.51
N ALA A 15 -0.03 -2.37 7.94
CA ALA A 15 1.11 -3.27 7.93
C ALA A 15 2.32 -2.66 7.21
N THR A 16 2.10 -1.99 6.07
CA THR A 16 3.17 -1.34 5.30
C THR A 16 3.81 -0.19 6.08
N LEU A 17 3.00 0.67 6.72
CA LEU A 17 3.49 1.76 7.56
C LEU A 17 4.27 1.23 8.77
N PHE A 18 3.76 0.18 9.42
CA PHE A 18 4.42 -0.46 10.55
C PHE A 18 5.75 -1.09 10.13
N THR A 19 5.77 -1.86 9.05
CA THR A 19 6.99 -2.46 8.53
C THR A 19 8.01 -1.40 8.12
N CYS A 20 7.62 -0.37 7.35
CA CYS A 20 8.55 0.70 6.98
C CYS A 20 9.06 1.48 8.20
N GLY A 21 8.20 1.80 9.17
CA GLY A 21 8.60 2.48 10.39
C GLY A 21 9.58 1.65 11.23
N ALA A 22 9.26 0.39 11.48
CA ALA A 22 10.11 -0.53 12.24
C ALA A 22 11.43 -0.81 11.51
N LEU A 23 11.40 -0.98 10.18
CA LEU A 23 12.60 -1.22 9.38
C LEU A 23 13.51 0.01 9.36
N GLY A 24 12.94 1.21 9.20
CA GLY A 24 13.67 2.47 9.21
C GLY A 24 14.35 2.75 10.55
N ASP A 25 13.66 2.43 11.65
CA ASP A 25 14.23 2.54 13.00
C ASP A 25 15.38 1.54 13.21
N ASN A 26 15.17 0.27 12.84
CA ASN A 26 16.16 -0.79 13.02
C ASN A 26 17.42 -0.56 12.16
N VAL A 27 17.26 -0.02 10.95
CA VAL A 27 18.38 0.38 10.07
C VAL A 27 19.07 1.63 10.61
N GLY A 28 18.33 2.62 11.12
CA GLY A 28 18.88 3.84 11.71
C GLY A 28 19.75 3.60 12.93
N TRP A 29 19.32 2.69 13.82
CA TRP A 29 20.09 2.32 14.99
C TRP A 29 21.34 1.49 14.67
N ARG A 30 21.28 0.59 13.67
CA ARG A 30 22.41 -0.31 13.37
C ARG A 30 23.48 0.28 12.46
N TYR A 31 23.11 1.16 11.53
CA TYR A 31 24.03 1.64 10.48
C TYR A 31 24.33 3.13 10.55
N PHE A 32 23.52 3.91 11.27
CA PHE A 32 23.59 5.37 11.22
C PHE A 32 23.70 6.04 12.60
N ASP A 33 24.00 5.28 13.67
CA ASP A 33 24.22 5.81 15.03
C ASP A 33 23.07 6.72 15.53
N GLY A 34 21.83 6.38 15.14
CA GLY A 34 20.63 7.16 15.49
C GLY A 34 20.27 8.30 14.52
N SER A 35 20.87 8.37 13.34
CA SER A 35 20.49 9.37 12.33
C SER A 35 19.07 9.15 11.80
N ARG A 36 18.32 10.24 11.61
CA ARG A 36 16.93 10.26 11.10
C ARG A 36 16.79 10.04 9.59
N ILE A 37 17.91 9.88 8.87
CA ILE A 37 17.94 9.70 7.41
C ILE A 37 17.19 8.43 6.96
N PRO A 38 17.45 7.23 7.51
CA PRO A 38 16.70 6.03 7.15
C PRO A 38 15.20 6.12 7.44
N TRP A 39 14.80 6.88 8.47
CA TRP A 39 13.39 7.13 8.75
C TRP A 39 12.69 7.91 7.62
N LEU A 40 13.36 8.94 7.07
CA LEU A 40 12.86 9.70 5.91
C LEU A 40 12.74 8.82 4.65
N VAL A 41 13.70 7.93 4.41
CA VAL A 41 13.69 7.01 3.26
C VAL A 41 12.53 6.01 3.38
N CYS A 42 12.32 5.45 4.57
CA CYS A 42 11.20 4.55 4.82
C CYS A 42 9.83 5.25 4.73
N MET A 43 9.73 6.52 5.15
CA MET A 43 8.52 7.32 4.93
C MET A 43 8.26 7.60 3.45
N ALA A 44 9.29 7.92 2.67
CA ALA A 44 9.17 8.11 1.23
C ALA A 44 8.71 6.82 0.51
N LEU A 45 9.26 5.66 0.92
CA LEU A 45 8.82 4.35 0.45
C LEU A 45 7.37 4.05 0.82
N ALA A 46 6.95 4.34 2.05
CA ALA A 46 5.57 4.14 2.48
C ALA A 46 4.59 4.98 1.65
N ILE A 47 4.92 6.25 1.36
CA ILE A 47 4.13 7.13 0.50
C ILE A 47 4.05 6.56 -0.92
N ALA A 48 5.17 6.08 -1.47
CA ALA A 48 5.19 5.46 -2.79
C ALA A 48 4.28 4.22 -2.85
N ILE A 49 4.33 3.34 -1.85
CA ILE A 49 3.50 2.12 -1.80
C ILE A 49 2.02 2.47 -1.65
N VAL A 50 1.68 3.46 -0.82
CA VAL A 50 0.30 3.93 -0.68
C VAL A 50 -0.22 4.52 -1.99
N TRP A 51 0.62 5.28 -2.71
CA TRP A 51 0.22 5.89 -3.98
C TRP A 51 -0.02 4.85 -5.07
N TRP A 52 0.87 3.86 -5.17
CA TRP A 52 0.69 2.70 -6.06
C TRP A 52 -0.54 1.87 -5.68
N GLY A 53 -0.77 1.64 -4.38
CA GLY A 53 -1.95 0.95 -3.87
C GLY A 53 -3.26 1.64 -4.24
N TYR A 54 -3.32 2.98 -4.14
CA TYR A 54 -4.48 3.75 -4.59
C TYR A 54 -4.71 3.62 -6.11
N GLY A 55 -3.64 3.64 -6.92
CA GLY A 55 -3.74 3.46 -8.37
C GLY A 55 -4.30 2.09 -8.75
N VAL A 56 -3.78 1.02 -8.14
CA VAL A 56 -4.24 -0.36 -8.37
C VAL A 56 -5.70 -0.53 -7.94
N ILE A 57 -6.12 0.09 -6.85
CA ILE A 57 -7.49 -0.03 -6.34
C ILE A 57 -8.47 0.76 -7.20
N ASN A 58 -8.06 1.91 -7.74
CA ASN A 58 -8.85 2.62 -8.75
C ASN A 58 -8.96 1.81 -10.04
N ALA A 59 -7.88 1.17 -10.50
CA ALA A 59 -7.90 0.31 -11.67
C ALA A 59 -8.80 -0.91 -11.48
N LEU A 60 -8.70 -1.58 -10.32
CA LEU A 60 -9.56 -2.70 -9.95
C LEU A 60 -11.04 -2.28 -9.83
N SER A 61 -11.32 -1.11 -9.25
CA SER A 61 -12.67 -0.56 -9.18
C SER A 61 -13.23 -0.25 -10.57
N ALA A 62 -12.42 0.33 -11.45
CA ALA A 62 -12.81 0.60 -12.83
C ALA A 62 -13.05 -0.68 -13.63
N SER A 63 -12.30 -1.76 -13.37
CA SER A 63 -12.56 -3.07 -13.98
C SER A 63 -13.78 -3.78 -13.39
N SER A 64 -14.06 -3.59 -12.10
CA SER A 64 -15.24 -4.17 -11.44
C SER A 64 -16.55 -3.55 -11.93
N ASP A 65 -16.51 -2.35 -12.50
CA ASP A 65 -17.69 -1.66 -13.07
C ASP A 65 -18.01 -2.10 -14.50
N ARG A 66 -17.13 -2.89 -15.15
CA ARG A 66 -17.47 -3.47 -16.46
C ARG A 66 -18.56 -4.53 -16.26
N PRO A 67 -19.74 -4.40 -16.89
CA PRO A 67 -20.78 -5.40 -16.78
C PRO A 67 -20.27 -6.74 -17.33
N GLN A 68 -20.53 -7.79 -16.56
CA GLN A 68 -20.48 -9.21 -16.94
C GLN A 68 -21.53 -9.48 -18.04
N ASN A 69 -21.36 -8.86 -19.21
CA ASN A 69 -22.26 -8.97 -20.36
C ASN A 69 -21.47 -9.29 -21.63
N ARG A 70 -20.70 -10.38 -21.58
CA ARG A 70 -20.13 -11.01 -22.79
C ARG A 70 -20.39 -12.51 -22.92
N ASP A 71 -21.13 -13.10 -21.97
CA ASP A 71 -21.40 -14.55 -21.99
C ASP A 71 -22.87 -14.89 -22.29
N ALA A 72 -23.64 -13.94 -22.86
CA ALA A 72 -25.04 -14.15 -23.25
C ALA A 72 -25.27 -14.04 -24.76
N SER A 73 -24.25 -14.27 -25.58
CA SER A 73 -24.36 -14.14 -27.03
C SER A 73 -23.37 -15.05 -27.76
N GLU A 74 -23.47 -16.36 -27.57
CA GLU A 74 -23.00 -17.38 -28.52
C GLU A 74 -23.81 -18.67 -28.35
#